data_AF-A0A2A6RGB7-F1
#
_entry.id   AF-A0A2A6RGB7-F1
#
_cell.length_a   1.000
_cell.length_b   1.000
_cell.length_c   1.000
_cell.angle_alpha   90.00
_cell.angle_beta   90.00
_cell.angle_gamma   90.00
#
_symmetry.space_group_name_H-M   'P 1'
#
loop_
_entity.id
_entity.type
_entity.pdbx_description
1 polymer ?
#
loop_
_entity_poly.entity_id
_entity_poly.type
_entity_poly.pdbx_seq_one_letter_code
_entity_poly.pdbx_strand_id
1 'polypeptide(L)'
;MNQRMVLTLLVLLFLSACGSDSAQREQDAAEALRQLGWQLMVSRQLAFDGTLACLDCHDPATGWTDGRAVATADGLNTPTLWGLRERTTFGWFTPEVASLEAFVLLPLANPREMGPRDPATLARLRADPALAAGYAAAFPADPDPVTWEHTALALAAAIRTIPDPPRPLLTPLAQQGQQLFAEVGCMGCHHGPTLSSEAYIHTGVGALPARVPSLIGLAQTAPYFHDGSAASLLDVVRFYAEGGRGAPDATRAIQPILLSDEDVEALVAFLLCL
;
A
#
# COMPACT_ATOMS: atom_id res chain seq x y z
N MET A 1 -60.84 -2.30 -15.89
CA MET A 1 -59.43 -2.30 -15.44
C MET A 1 -58.96 -0.84 -15.43
N ASN A 2 -58.76 -0.25 -14.25
CA ASN A 2 -58.71 1.21 -14.07
C ASN A 2 -57.39 1.83 -14.57
N GLN A 3 -57.47 2.81 -15.48
CA GLN A 3 -56.34 3.59 -16.02
C GLN A 3 -55.42 4.18 -14.94
N ARG A 4 -55.97 4.53 -13.77
CA ARG A 4 -55.21 5.07 -12.64
C ARG A 4 -54.25 4.06 -12.01
N MET A 5 -54.57 2.77 -12.06
CA MET A 5 -53.72 1.71 -11.50
C MET A 5 -52.55 1.37 -12.44
N VAL A 6 -52.76 1.50 -13.75
CA VAL A 6 -51.70 1.35 -14.77
C VAL A 6 -50.71 2.53 -14.72
N LEU A 7 -51.19 3.76 -14.49
CA LEU A 7 -50.32 4.93 -14.40
C LEU A 7 -49.42 4.91 -13.16
N THR A 8 -49.93 4.47 -12.01
CA THR A 8 -49.12 4.33 -10.78
C THR A 8 -48.09 3.20 -10.88
N LEU A 9 -48.42 2.07 -11.55
CA LEU A 9 -47.46 1.00 -11.82
C LEU A 9 -46.35 1.45 -12.80
N LEU A 10 -46.71 2.22 -13.83
CA LEU A 10 -45.75 2.75 -14.80
C LEU A 10 -44.79 3.76 -14.17
N VAL A 11 -45.27 4.68 -13.33
CA VAL A 11 -44.40 5.65 -12.63
C VAL A 11 -43.43 4.96 -11.67
N LEU A 12 -43.86 3.91 -10.97
CA LEU A 12 -42.98 3.11 -10.11
C LEU A 12 -41.94 2.29 -10.91
N LEU A 13 -42.32 1.76 -12.08
CA LEU A 13 -41.40 1.06 -12.98
C LEU A 13 -40.36 2.01 -13.61
N PHE A 14 -40.75 3.22 -13.99
CA PHE A 14 -39.83 4.23 -14.55
C PHE A 14 -38.85 4.78 -13.49
N LEU A 15 -39.28 5.01 -12.25
CA LEU A 15 -38.39 5.42 -11.16
C LEU A 15 -37.40 4.30 -10.78
N SER A 16 -37.82 3.04 -10.84
CA SER A 16 -36.95 1.88 -10.58
C SER A 16 -35.90 1.67 -11.68
N ALA A 17 -36.29 1.85 -12.96
CA ALA A 17 -35.39 1.70 -14.10
C ALA A 17 -34.32 2.80 -14.21
N CYS A 18 -34.66 4.06 -13.91
CA CYS A 18 -33.66 5.14 -13.89
C CYS A 18 -32.64 4.98 -12.75
N GLY A 19 -33.06 4.45 -11.59
CA GLY A 19 -32.18 4.19 -10.45
C GLY A 19 -31.22 3.01 -10.66
N SER A 20 -31.66 1.95 -11.35
CA SER A 20 -30.78 0.83 -11.70
C SER A 20 -29.72 1.21 -12.74
N ASP A 21 -30.08 2.09 -13.67
CA ASP A 21 -29.19 2.53 -14.76
C ASP A 21 -28.09 3.50 -14.26
N SER A 22 -28.40 4.37 -13.30
CA SER A 22 -27.37 5.19 -12.64
C SER A 22 -26.41 4.37 -11.79
N ALA A 23 -26.93 3.39 -11.04
CA ALA A 23 -26.10 2.52 -10.21
C ALA A 23 -25.18 1.62 -11.07
N GLN A 24 -25.69 1.09 -12.18
CA GLN A 24 -24.88 0.31 -13.11
C GLN A 24 -23.75 1.15 -13.72
N ARG A 25 -24.04 2.37 -14.17
CA ARG A 25 -22.99 3.27 -14.71
C ARG A 25 -21.91 3.59 -13.67
N GLU A 26 -22.29 3.78 -12.41
CA GLU A 26 -21.33 4.01 -11.33
C GLU A 26 -20.45 2.78 -11.09
N GLN A 27 -21.02 1.58 -11.12
CA GLN A 27 -20.27 0.33 -11.03
C GLN A 27 -19.34 0.11 -12.22
N ASP A 28 -19.80 0.39 -13.44
CA ASP A 28 -19.00 0.27 -14.66
C ASP A 28 -17.83 1.26 -14.63
N ALA A 29 -18.06 2.51 -14.21
CA ALA A 29 -17.00 3.50 -14.04
C ALA A 29 -16.00 3.09 -12.94
N ALA A 30 -16.48 2.54 -11.83
CA ALA A 30 -15.62 2.03 -10.76
C ALA A 30 -14.77 0.83 -11.22
N GLU A 31 -15.31 -0.06 -12.05
CA GLU A 31 -14.54 -1.13 -12.69
C GLU A 31 -13.49 -0.57 -13.66
N ALA A 32 -13.89 0.35 -14.54
CA ALA A 32 -12.99 1.01 -15.48
C ALA A 32 -11.85 1.76 -14.77
N LEU A 33 -12.14 2.40 -13.63
CA LEU A 33 -11.15 3.09 -12.80
C LEU A 33 -10.07 2.12 -12.28
N ARG A 34 -10.48 0.94 -11.79
CA ARG A 34 -9.56 -0.09 -11.34
C ARG A 34 -8.73 -0.66 -12.49
N GLN A 35 -9.36 -0.93 -13.63
CA GLN A 35 -8.68 -1.43 -14.82
C GLN A 35 -7.64 -0.43 -15.35
N LEU A 36 -8.01 0.85 -15.45
CA LEU A 36 -7.08 1.92 -15.81
C LEU A 36 -5.91 1.99 -14.82
N GLY A 37 -6.17 1.88 -13.52
CA GLY A 37 -5.13 1.83 -12.50
C GLY A 37 -4.12 0.71 -12.74
N TRP A 38 -4.59 -0.50 -13.05
CA TRP A 38 -3.71 -1.64 -13.38
C TRP A 38 -2.92 -1.42 -14.67
N GLN A 39 -3.53 -0.83 -15.70
CA GLN A 39 -2.82 -0.44 -16.92
C GLN A 39 -1.71 0.57 -16.63
N LEU A 40 -1.96 1.54 -15.74
CA LEU A 40 -0.97 2.54 -15.33
C LEU A 40 0.16 1.93 -14.49
N MET A 41 -0.13 0.99 -13.59
CA MET A 41 0.88 0.33 -12.76
C MET A 41 1.97 -0.40 -13.58
N VAL A 42 1.62 -0.91 -14.76
CA VAL A 42 2.56 -1.58 -15.68
C VAL A 42 3.12 -0.64 -16.76
N SER A 43 2.63 0.59 -16.85
CA SER A 43 2.97 1.51 -17.94
C SER A 43 4.22 2.32 -17.63
N ARG A 44 5.28 2.09 -18.42
CA ARG A 44 6.46 2.95 -18.40
C ARG A 44 6.20 4.37 -18.93
N GLN A 45 5.09 4.60 -19.63
CA GLN A 45 4.75 5.94 -20.14
C GLN A 45 4.53 6.97 -19.02
N LEU A 46 4.25 6.48 -17.81
CA LEU A 46 3.99 7.27 -16.62
C LEU A 46 5.27 7.89 -16.03
N ALA A 47 6.43 7.25 -16.19
CA ALA A 47 7.72 7.86 -15.85
C ALA A 47 8.09 8.94 -16.88
N PHE A 48 8.68 10.04 -16.42
CA PHE A 48 9.01 11.18 -17.29
C PHE A 48 9.92 10.79 -18.46
N ASP A 49 10.87 9.88 -18.21
CA ASP A 49 11.89 9.38 -19.14
C ASP A 49 11.58 7.99 -19.72
N GLY A 50 10.45 7.38 -19.34
CA GLY A 50 10.04 6.07 -19.83
C GLY A 50 10.83 4.89 -19.29
N THR A 51 11.66 5.06 -18.26
CA THR A 51 12.57 4.00 -17.79
C THR A 51 11.92 3.03 -16.80
N LEU A 52 10.94 3.49 -16.02
CA LEU A 52 10.32 2.73 -14.92
C LEU A 52 8.81 2.65 -15.03
N ALA A 53 8.25 1.53 -14.58
CA ALA A 53 6.84 1.37 -14.20
C ALA A 53 6.73 1.08 -12.70
N CYS A 54 5.53 1.24 -12.11
CA CYS A 54 5.33 0.97 -10.68
C CYS A 54 5.69 -0.47 -10.31
N LEU A 55 5.34 -1.44 -11.18
CA LEU A 55 5.65 -2.86 -10.94
C LEU A 55 7.14 -3.23 -11.10
N ASP A 56 8.01 -2.34 -11.60
CA ASP A 56 9.46 -2.58 -11.60
C ASP A 56 10.06 -2.51 -10.17
N CYS A 57 9.40 -1.76 -9.29
CA CYS A 57 9.74 -1.68 -7.85
C CYS A 57 8.74 -2.42 -6.96
N HIS A 58 7.50 -2.64 -7.40
CA HIS A 58 6.46 -3.30 -6.61
C HIS A 58 6.03 -4.61 -7.27
N ASP A 59 6.92 -5.59 -7.32
CA ASP A 59 6.68 -6.89 -7.96
C ASP A 59 5.83 -7.80 -7.06
N PRO A 60 4.66 -8.31 -7.51
CA PRO A 60 3.86 -9.27 -6.76
C PRO A 60 4.63 -10.51 -6.31
N ALA A 61 5.63 -10.97 -7.07
CA ALA A 61 6.42 -12.17 -6.78
C ALA A 61 7.34 -11.99 -5.56
N THR A 62 7.65 -10.75 -5.20
CA THR A 62 8.47 -10.36 -4.03
C THR A 62 7.64 -9.58 -3.01
N GLY A 63 6.36 -9.96 -2.87
CA GLY A 63 5.45 -9.37 -1.88
C GLY A 63 5.15 -7.90 -2.13
N TRP A 64 5.10 -7.46 -3.39
CA TRP A 64 4.90 -6.07 -3.82
C TRP A 64 6.02 -5.13 -3.39
N THR A 65 7.24 -5.67 -3.28
CA THR A 65 8.50 -4.94 -3.10
C THR A 65 9.42 -5.25 -4.29
N ASP A 66 10.67 -4.77 -4.26
CA ASP A 66 11.67 -5.09 -5.27
C ASP A 66 12.75 -6.08 -4.78
N GLY A 67 12.63 -6.55 -3.53
CA GLY A 67 13.57 -7.46 -2.89
C GLY A 67 14.97 -6.87 -2.65
N ARG A 68 15.17 -5.55 -2.83
CA ARG A 68 16.45 -4.88 -2.63
C ARG A 68 16.54 -4.26 -1.25
N ALA A 69 17.75 -4.17 -0.70
CA ALA A 69 17.99 -3.38 0.53
C ALA A 69 17.57 -1.92 0.33
N VAL A 70 17.94 -1.36 -0.81
CA VAL A 70 17.64 0.01 -1.19
C VAL A 70 17.29 0.01 -2.67
N ALA A 71 16.16 0.62 -3.02
CA ALA A 71 15.60 0.60 -4.36
C ALA A 71 16.13 1.73 -5.26
N THR A 72 16.36 2.91 -4.68
CA THR A 72 16.85 4.10 -5.39
C THR A 72 18.01 4.75 -4.64
N ALA A 73 18.65 5.76 -5.25
CA ALA A 73 19.75 6.50 -4.63
C ALA A 73 19.36 7.21 -3.30
N ASP A 74 18.11 7.10 -2.89
CA ASP A 74 17.50 7.74 -1.72
C ASP A 74 17.80 6.96 -0.44
N GLY A 75 18.37 5.75 -0.56
CA GLY A 75 18.75 4.95 0.61
C GLY A 75 17.57 4.20 1.24
N LEU A 76 16.42 4.13 0.57
CA LEU A 76 15.20 3.54 1.11
C LEU A 76 14.86 2.19 0.47
N ASN A 77 14.43 1.26 1.32
CA ASN A 77 13.78 0.03 0.94
C ASN A 77 12.37 0.33 0.38
N THR A 78 11.97 -0.38 -0.67
CA THR A 78 10.62 -0.25 -1.24
C THR A 78 9.58 -0.90 -0.32
N PRO A 79 8.65 -0.13 0.29
CA PRO A 79 7.64 -0.72 1.13
C PRO A 79 6.65 -1.56 0.29
N THR A 80 6.13 -2.64 0.88
CA THR A 80 5.07 -3.44 0.25
C THR A 80 3.80 -2.61 0.00
N LEU A 81 3.07 -2.95 -1.07
CA LEU A 81 1.73 -2.44 -1.32
C LEU A 81 0.65 -3.10 -0.45
N TRP A 82 0.97 -4.19 0.26
CA TRP A 82 0.03 -4.81 1.19
C TRP A 82 -0.33 -3.89 2.36
N GLY A 83 -1.61 -3.99 2.77
CA GLY A 83 -2.14 -3.20 3.88
C GLY A 83 -2.30 -1.70 3.57
N LEU A 84 -2.17 -1.27 2.30
CA LEU A 84 -2.46 0.11 1.90
C LEU A 84 -3.97 0.40 1.81
N ARG A 85 -4.82 -0.63 1.66
CA ARG A 85 -6.28 -0.48 1.52
C ARG A 85 -6.92 0.26 2.69
N GLU A 86 -6.50 -0.05 3.91
CA GLU A 86 -7.09 0.45 5.16
C GLU A 86 -6.25 1.56 5.82
N ARG A 87 -5.17 1.98 5.16
CA ARG A 87 -4.13 2.84 5.76
C ARG A 87 -4.52 4.32 5.72
N THR A 88 -4.10 5.07 6.74
CA THR A 88 -4.37 6.52 6.86
C THR A 88 -3.11 7.39 6.79
N THR A 89 -1.93 6.85 7.09
CA THR A 89 -0.64 7.55 6.91
C THR A 89 0.28 6.79 5.95
N PHE A 90 1.06 7.51 5.13
CA PHE A 90 1.82 6.90 4.03
C PHE A 90 3.29 7.31 4.01
N GLY A 91 4.12 6.52 3.30
CA GLY A 91 5.57 6.69 3.21
C GLY A 91 6.32 6.38 4.51
N TRP A 92 7.65 6.36 4.40
CA TRP A 92 8.52 6.12 5.57
C TRP A 92 8.64 7.36 6.46
N PHE A 93 8.71 8.55 5.85
CA PHE A 93 9.05 9.82 6.51
C PHE A 93 8.12 10.98 6.13
N THR A 94 6.88 10.69 5.75
CA THR A 94 5.94 11.69 5.20
C THR A 94 4.64 11.74 6.01
N PRO A 95 4.69 12.16 7.30
CA PRO A 95 3.52 12.21 8.17
C PRO A 95 2.40 13.13 7.67
N GLU A 96 2.71 14.07 6.79
CA GLU A 96 1.78 14.99 6.14
C GLU A 96 0.94 14.33 5.03
N VAL A 97 1.33 13.15 4.55
CA VAL A 97 0.64 12.45 3.46
C VAL A 97 -0.47 11.58 4.07
N ALA A 98 -1.71 12.04 3.90
CA ALA A 98 -2.89 11.48 4.55
C ALA A 98 -3.87 10.78 3.59
N SER A 99 -3.47 10.50 2.34
CA SER A 99 -4.27 9.72 1.40
C SER A 99 -3.39 8.90 0.45
N LEU A 100 -3.93 7.78 -0.02
CA LEU A 100 -3.26 6.93 -1.00
C LEU A 100 -3.09 7.66 -2.33
N GLU A 101 -4.07 8.48 -2.72
CA GLU A 101 -4.03 9.32 -3.92
C GLU A 101 -2.89 10.34 -3.86
N ALA A 102 -2.64 10.96 -2.71
CA ALA A 102 -1.49 11.84 -2.55
C ALA A 102 -0.17 11.05 -2.56
N PHE A 103 -0.16 9.87 -1.93
CA PHE A 103 1.02 9.01 -1.84
C PHE A 103 1.51 8.52 -3.22
N VAL A 104 0.61 8.07 -4.10
CA VAL A 104 0.98 7.58 -5.44
C VAL A 104 1.55 8.67 -6.36
N LEU A 105 1.37 9.95 -6.00
CA LEU A 105 1.96 11.08 -6.74
C LEU A 105 3.40 11.39 -6.32
N LEU A 106 3.88 10.89 -5.17
CA LEU A 106 5.26 11.16 -4.71
C LEU A 106 6.31 10.56 -5.65
N PRO A 107 6.24 9.28 -6.06
CA PRO A 107 7.20 8.70 -7.01
C PRO A 107 7.22 9.45 -8.34
N LEU A 108 6.05 9.92 -8.77
CA LEU A 108 5.85 10.68 -10.01
C LEU A 108 6.42 12.10 -9.92
N ALA A 109 6.69 12.62 -8.72
CA ALA A 109 7.35 13.91 -8.53
C ALA A 109 8.86 13.77 -8.28
N ASN A 110 9.35 12.58 -7.91
CA ASN A 110 10.75 12.35 -7.55
C ASN A 110 11.60 12.00 -8.79
N PRO A 111 12.60 12.81 -9.17
CA PRO A 111 13.50 12.51 -10.30
C PRO A 111 14.44 11.32 -10.08
N ARG A 112 14.48 10.78 -8.85
CA ARG A 112 15.21 9.56 -8.52
C ARG A 112 14.34 8.30 -8.63
N GLU A 113 13.05 8.49 -8.92
CA GLU A 113 12.06 7.44 -9.16
C GLU A 113 11.44 7.65 -10.55
N MET A 114 10.19 8.11 -10.65
CA MET A 114 9.46 8.21 -11.92
C MET A 114 9.27 9.66 -12.41
N GLY A 115 9.56 10.64 -11.57
CA GLY A 115 9.31 12.05 -11.84
C GLY A 115 10.43 12.77 -12.61
N PRO A 116 10.26 14.05 -12.93
CA PRO A 116 9.18 14.91 -12.46
C PRO A 116 7.85 14.68 -13.20
N ARG A 117 6.75 15.11 -12.57
CA ARG A 117 5.46 15.22 -13.24
C ARG A 117 5.57 16.29 -14.33
N ASP A 118 5.44 15.86 -15.58
CA ASP A 118 5.61 16.70 -16.77
C ASP A 118 4.33 16.69 -17.61
N PRO A 119 3.84 17.84 -18.11
CA PRO A 119 2.83 17.90 -19.16
C PRO A 119 3.09 16.97 -20.35
N ALA A 120 4.35 16.71 -20.71
CA ALA A 120 4.69 15.75 -21.76
C ALA A 120 4.26 14.32 -21.41
N THR A 121 4.31 13.92 -20.13
CA THR A 121 3.78 12.62 -19.68
C THR A 121 2.28 12.53 -19.95
N LEU A 122 1.49 13.52 -19.52
CA LEU A 122 0.05 13.53 -19.78
C LEU A 122 -0.26 13.54 -21.29
N ALA A 123 0.53 14.25 -22.10
CA ALA A 123 0.39 14.22 -23.56
C ALA A 123 0.62 12.83 -24.14
N ARG A 124 1.60 12.06 -23.63
CA ARG A 124 1.82 10.66 -24.03
C ARG A 124 0.63 9.78 -23.63
N LEU A 125 0.15 9.89 -22.39
CA LEU A 125 -1.02 9.12 -21.92
C LEU A 125 -2.27 9.44 -22.74
N ARG A 126 -2.47 10.70 -23.14
CA ARG A 126 -3.56 11.11 -24.07
C ARG A 126 -3.39 10.53 -25.48
N ALA A 127 -2.16 10.34 -25.94
CA ALA A 127 -1.88 9.85 -27.29
C ALA A 127 -1.96 8.32 -27.41
N ASP A 128 -1.84 7.59 -26.29
CA ASP A 128 -2.05 6.15 -26.24
C ASP A 128 -3.56 5.81 -26.31
N PRO A 129 -4.03 5.11 -27.37
CA PRO A 129 -5.46 4.84 -27.53
C PRO A 129 -6.08 3.99 -26.42
N ALA A 130 -5.31 3.05 -25.84
CA ALA A 130 -5.80 2.17 -24.79
C ALA A 130 -5.96 2.94 -23.46
N LEU A 131 -4.95 3.74 -23.11
CA LEU A 131 -5.01 4.58 -21.91
C LEU A 131 -6.08 5.67 -22.05
N ALA A 132 -6.13 6.38 -23.18
CA ALA A 132 -7.15 7.40 -23.42
C ALA A 132 -8.57 6.84 -23.31
N ALA A 133 -8.82 5.64 -23.84
CA ALA A 133 -10.09 4.94 -23.69
C ALA A 133 -10.37 4.56 -22.22
N GLY A 134 -9.35 4.10 -21.48
CA GLY A 134 -9.44 3.80 -20.06
C GLY A 134 -9.82 5.02 -19.22
N TYR A 135 -9.19 6.18 -19.46
CA TYR A 135 -9.56 7.45 -18.80
C TYR A 135 -11.00 7.87 -19.14
N ALA A 136 -11.41 7.79 -20.40
CA ALA A 136 -12.77 8.14 -20.80
C ALA A 136 -13.83 7.23 -20.15
N ALA A 137 -13.53 5.93 -20.00
CA ALA A 137 -14.42 4.98 -19.33
C ALA A 137 -14.48 5.17 -17.81
N ALA A 138 -13.34 5.49 -17.18
CA ALA A 138 -13.26 5.71 -15.73
C ALA A 138 -13.88 7.05 -15.29
N PHE A 139 -13.83 8.07 -16.15
CA PHE A 139 -14.29 9.43 -15.84
C PHE A 139 -15.24 9.97 -16.92
N PRO A 140 -16.40 9.32 -17.16
CA PRO A 140 -17.28 9.64 -18.29
C PRO A 140 -17.94 11.03 -18.22
N ALA A 141 -17.88 11.68 -17.06
CA ALA A 141 -18.41 13.03 -16.85
C ALA A 141 -17.39 14.14 -17.15
N ASP A 142 -16.10 13.81 -17.30
CA ASP A 142 -15.04 14.79 -17.57
C ASP A 142 -14.65 14.77 -19.06
N PRO A 143 -14.77 15.89 -19.79
CA PRO A 143 -14.37 15.96 -21.20
C PRO A 143 -12.85 15.95 -21.45
N ASP A 144 -11.99 16.19 -20.45
CA ASP A 144 -10.53 16.00 -20.53
C ASP A 144 -10.02 15.15 -19.35
N PRO A 145 -10.32 13.84 -19.35
CA PRO A 145 -10.13 13.00 -18.17
C PRO A 145 -8.67 12.66 -17.89
N VAL A 146 -7.71 13.00 -18.77
CA VAL A 146 -6.29 12.66 -18.58
C VAL A 146 -5.59 13.76 -17.77
N THR A 147 -5.66 13.61 -16.45
CA THR A 147 -5.08 14.53 -15.45
C THR A 147 -4.27 13.76 -14.40
N TRP A 148 -3.43 14.45 -13.63
CA TRP A 148 -2.67 13.81 -12.54
C TRP A 148 -3.59 13.37 -11.41
N GLU A 149 -4.67 14.11 -11.15
CA GLU A 149 -5.68 13.81 -10.15
C GLU A 149 -6.42 12.50 -10.49
N HIS A 150 -6.86 12.35 -11.74
CA HIS A 150 -7.48 11.11 -12.21
C HIS A 150 -6.50 9.93 -12.26
N THR A 151 -5.24 10.19 -12.60
CA THR A 151 -4.16 9.19 -12.55
C THR A 151 -3.98 8.68 -11.11
N ALA A 152 -3.96 9.57 -10.13
CA ALA A 152 -3.85 9.21 -8.72
C ALA A 152 -5.04 8.38 -8.24
N LEU A 153 -6.27 8.77 -8.61
CA LEU A 153 -7.49 8.02 -8.29
C LEU A 153 -7.47 6.60 -8.90
N ALA A 154 -7.06 6.46 -10.16
CA ALA A 154 -6.97 5.17 -10.83
C ALA A 154 -5.93 4.26 -10.17
N LEU A 155 -4.70 4.76 -9.94
CA LEU A 155 -3.65 4.02 -9.26
C LEU A 155 -4.08 3.58 -7.86
N ALA A 156 -4.66 4.48 -7.07
CA ALA A 156 -5.16 4.17 -5.73
C ALA A 156 -6.29 3.12 -5.77
N ALA A 157 -7.19 3.19 -6.76
CA ALA A 157 -8.25 2.20 -6.95
C ALA A 157 -7.68 0.80 -7.28
N ALA A 158 -6.65 0.72 -8.12
CA ALA A 158 -5.97 -0.56 -8.40
C ALA A 158 -5.26 -1.12 -7.16
N ILE A 159 -4.50 -0.29 -6.43
CA ILE A 159 -3.80 -0.71 -5.20
C ILE A 159 -4.78 -1.26 -4.16
N ARG A 160 -5.97 -0.66 -4.01
CA ARG A 160 -7.01 -1.16 -3.07
C ARG A 160 -7.55 -2.54 -3.45
N THR A 161 -7.32 -3.01 -4.67
CA THR A 161 -7.76 -4.33 -5.15
C THR A 161 -6.72 -5.43 -4.93
N ILE A 162 -5.51 -5.07 -4.51
CA ILE A 162 -4.46 -6.04 -4.19
C ILE A 162 -4.99 -6.95 -3.06
N PRO A 163 -4.96 -8.28 -3.24
CA PRO A 163 -5.42 -9.21 -2.21
C PRO A 163 -4.49 -9.18 -1.01
N ASP A 164 -5.04 -9.50 0.16
CA ASP A 164 -4.25 -9.67 1.37
C ASP A 164 -3.24 -10.84 1.19
N PRO A 165 -2.07 -10.79 1.84
CA PRO A 165 -1.07 -11.85 1.73
C PRO A 165 -1.62 -13.19 2.25
N PRO A 166 -1.10 -14.33 1.75
CA PRO A 166 -1.44 -15.64 2.30
C PRO A 166 -1.09 -15.71 3.79
N ARG A 167 -2.03 -16.18 4.61
CA ARG A 167 -1.82 -16.41 6.06
C ARG A 167 -1.83 -17.90 6.36
N PRO A 168 -0.67 -18.55 6.55
CA PRO A 168 -0.62 -19.97 6.90
C PRO A 168 -1.21 -20.23 8.29
N LEU A 169 -1.61 -21.48 8.54
CA LEU A 169 -2.05 -21.90 9.87
C LEU A 169 -0.88 -21.84 10.85
N LEU A 170 -1.12 -21.30 12.04
CA LEU A 170 -0.10 -21.22 13.08
C LEU A 170 0.25 -22.63 13.58
N THR A 171 1.54 -22.95 13.52
CA THR A 171 2.12 -24.10 14.23
C THR A 171 2.10 -23.86 15.74
N PRO A 172 2.29 -24.89 16.59
CA PRO A 172 2.40 -24.68 18.03
C PRO A 172 3.50 -23.66 18.41
N LEU A 173 4.63 -23.68 17.71
CA LEU A 173 5.71 -22.70 17.91
C LEU A 173 5.28 -21.28 17.53
N ALA A 174 4.57 -21.11 16.41
CA ALA A 174 4.06 -19.81 16.00
C ALA A 174 2.94 -19.29 16.93
N GLN A 175 2.15 -20.19 17.54
CA GLN A 175 1.17 -19.81 18.57
C GLN A 175 1.84 -19.31 19.84
N GLN A 176 2.92 -19.96 20.28
CA GLN A 176 3.77 -19.46 21.37
C GLN A 176 4.35 -18.08 21.02
N GLY A 177 4.88 -17.92 19.79
CA GLY A 177 5.37 -16.64 19.31
C GLY A 177 4.32 -15.53 19.30
N GLN A 178 3.08 -15.85 18.94
CA GLN A 178 1.96 -14.91 18.97
C GLN A 178 1.66 -14.43 20.40
N GLN A 179 1.66 -15.35 21.37
CA GLN A 179 1.46 -15.00 22.79
C GLN A 179 2.60 -14.11 23.28
N LEU A 180 3.84 -14.54 23.02
CA LEU A 180 5.03 -13.82 23.42
C LEU A 180 5.08 -12.40 22.81
N PHE A 181 4.68 -12.24 21.54
CA PHE A 181 4.61 -10.94 20.86
C PHE A 181 3.74 -9.92 21.62
N ALA A 182 2.67 -10.37 22.26
CA ALA A 182 1.82 -9.54 23.11
C ALA A 182 2.49 -9.24 24.46
N GLU A 183 3.07 -10.27 25.10
CA GLU A 183 3.67 -10.19 26.44
C GLU A 183 4.90 -9.28 26.49
N VAL A 184 5.73 -9.31 25.45
CA VAL A 184 6.97 -8.51 25.37
C VAL A 184 6.76 -7.12 24.79
N GLY A 185 5.50 -6.72 24.54
CA GLY A 185 5.12 -5.35 24.24
C GLY A 185 5.20 -4.94 22.77
N CYS A 186 5.46 -5.87 21.83
CA CYS A 186 5.46 -5.55 20.39
C CYS A 186 4.11 -4.95 19.93
N MET A 187 3.01 -5.40 20.53
CA MET A 187 1.66 -4.87 20.32
C MET A 187 1.46 -3.41 20.72
N GLY A 188 2.40 -2.81 21.47
CA GLY A 188 2.35 -1.37 21.78
C GLY A 188 2.41 -0.50 20.52
N CYS A 189 3.10 -0.97 19.48
CA CYS A 189 3.18 -0.32 18.18
C CYS A 189 2.52 -1.15 17.07
N HIS A 190 2.49 -2.47 17.19
CA HIS A 190 1.99 -3.37 16.14
C HIS A 190 0.66 -4.01 16.53
N HIS A 191 -0.42 -3.24 16.36
CA HIS A 191 -1.78 -3.66 16.69
C HIS A 191 -2.77 -3.41 15.56
N GLY A 192 -4.01 -3.84 15.73
CA GLY A 192 -5.08 -3.67 14.73
C GLY A 192 -4.96 -4.64 13.55
N PRO A 193 -5.80 -4.47 12.51
CA PRO A 193 -5.95 -5.45 11.43
C PRO A 193 -4.68 -5.72 10.61
N THR A 194 -3.80 -4.72 10.51
CA THR A 194 -2.55 -4.75 9.75
C THR A 194 -1.31 -4.82 10.65
N LEU A 195 -1.50 -4.96 11.97
CA LEU A 195 -0.43 -4.95 12.98
C LEU A 195 0.47 -3.71 12.87
N SER A 196 -0.14 -2.53 12.82
CA SER A 196 0.53 -1.24 12.73
C SER A 196 -0.31 -0.17 13.40
N SER A 197 0.31 0.63 14.26
CA SER A 197 -0.28 1.85 14.82
C SER A 197 -0.25 3.03 13.86
N GLU A 198 0.46 2.88 12.72
CA GLU A 198 0.71 3.94 11.73
C GLU A 198 1.44 5.19 12.25
N ALA A 199 1.88 5.17 13.51
CA ALA A 199 2.65 6.23 14.14
C ALA A 199 4.06 6.34 13.56
N TYR A 200 4.68 7.52 13.68
CA TYR A 200 6.07 7.73 13.32
C TYR A 200 6.93 7.66 14.58
N ILE A 201 7.82 6.67 14.64
CA ILE A 201 8.56 6.32 15.85
C ILE A 201 10.05 6.20 15.53
N HIS A 202 10.88 6.77 16.41
CA HIS A 202 12.34 6.62 16.29
C HIS A 202 12.77 5.30 16.97
N THR A 203 13.27 4.36 16.19
CA THR A 203 13.72 3.04 16.67
C THR A 203 15.23 2.91 16.80
N GLY A 204 15.97 3.89 16.27
CA GLY A 204 17.44 3.87 16.18
C GLY A 204 17.96 3.35 14.84
N VAL A 205 17.08 2.89 13.95
CA VAL A 205 17.42 2.76 12.53
C VAL A 205 17.30 4.14 11.90
N GLY A 206 18.35 4.62 11.24
CA GLY A 206 18.37 5.97 10.67
C GLY A 206 18.33 7.10 11.70
N ALA A 207 18.13 8.33 11.22
CA ALA A 207 18.16 9.56 12.01
C ALA A 207 16.78 10.21 12.20
N LEU A 208 15.72 9.64 11.62
CA LEU A 208 14.38 10.21 11.63
C LEU A 208 13.36 9.17 12.11
N PRO A 209 12.28 9.60 12.81
CA PRO A 209 11.16 8.74 13.11
C PRO A 209 10.56 8.17 11.82
N ALA A 210 10.45 6.84 11.74
CA ALA A 210 9.86 6.16 10.61
C ALA A 210 8.45 5.68 10.95
N ARG A 211 7.56 5.66 9.95
CA ARG A 211 6.22 5.09 10.10
C ARG A 211 6.31 3.61 10.50
N VAL A 212 5.63 3.19 11.56
CA VAL A 212 5.56 1.80 12.01
C VAL A 212 4.96 0.94 10.88
N PRO A 213 5.71 0.04 10.20
CA PRO A 213 5.21 -0.71 9.06
C PRO A 213 4.09 -1.68 9.45
N SER A 214 3.24 -2.03 8.49
CA SER A 214 2.38 -3.21 8.62
C SER A 214 3.26 -4.46 8.69
N LEU A 215 2.85 -5.43 9.51
CA LEU A 215 3.56 -6.71 9.63
C LEU A 215 2.91 -7.82 8.80
N ILE A 216 1.92 -7.54 7.97
CA ILE A 216 1.29 -8.57 7.13
C ILE A 216 2.17 -8.86 5.91
N GLY A 217 2.33 -10.13 5.57
CA GLY A 217 3.11 -10.57 4.41
C GLY A 217 4.63 -10.54 4.60
N LEU A 218 5.12 -10.36 5.84
CA LEU A 218 6.55 -10.18 6.13
C LEU A 218 7.45 -11.26 5.54
N ALA A 219 6.97 -12.51 5.46
CA ALA A 219 7.73 -13.63 4.93
C ALA A 219 8.23 -13.42 3.49
N GLN A 220 7.66 -12.47 2.73
CA GLN A 220 7.96 -12.21 1.33
C GLN A 220 8.60 -10.83 1.08
N THR A 221 8.85 -10.03 2.12
CA THR A 221 9.25 -8.62 1.97
C THR A 221 10.63 -8.33 2.55
N ALA A 222 11.49 -9.33 2.67
CA ALA A 222 12.88 -9.10 3.02
C ALA A 222 13.59 -8.28 1.91
N PRO A 223 14.59 -7.46 2.25
CA PRO A 223 15.08 -7.16 3.60
C PRO A 223 14.20 -6.14 4.34
N TYR A 224 14.47 -5.95 5.63
CA TYR A 224 13.61 -5.22 6.57
C TYR A 224 14.24 -3.89 7.01
N PHE A 225 13.38 -3.07 7.64
CA PHE A 225 13.57 -1.66 7.95
C PHE A 225 13.53 -0.75 6.71
N HIS A 226 13.33 0.54 6.96
CA HIS A 226 13.22 1.54 5.88
C HIS A 226 14.52 1.70 5.08
N ASP A 227 15.66 1.28 5.62
CA ASP A 227 16.99 1.33 4.98
C ASP A 227 17.47 -0.05 4.51
N GLY A 228 16.66 -1.10 4.68
CA GLY A 228 16.99 -2.47 4.30
C GLY A 228 18.15 -3.09 5.09
N SER A 229 18.50 -2.54 6.27
CA SER A 229 19.69 -2.96 7.03
C SER A 229 19.55 -4.33 7.73
N ALA A 230 18.34 -4.87 7.86
CA ALA A 230 18.11 -6.20 8.43
C ALA A 230 17.80 -7.23 7.32
N ALA A 231 18.64 -8.25 7.17
CA ALA A 231 18.49 -9.24 6.11
C ALA A 231 17.39 -10.29 6.41
N SER A 232 17.10 -10.52 7.69
CA SER A 232 16.17 -11.56 8.16
C SER A 232 15.28 -11.08 9.31
N LEU A 233 14.16 -11.76 9.54
CA LEU A 233 13.31 -11.52 10.71
C LEU A 233 14.05 -11.84 12.02
N LEU A 234 15.02 -12.76 11.98
CA LEU A 234 15.91 -13.03 13.10
C LEU A 234 16.72 -11.78 13.47
N ASP A 235 17.28 -11.08 12.47
CA ASP A 235 18.00 -9.82 12.70
C ASP A 235 17.08 -8.74 13.27
N VAL A 236 15.83 -8.68 12.81
CA VAL A 236 14.82 -7.73 13.33
C VAL A 236 14.49 -8.03 14.79
N VAL A 237 14.18 -9.28 15.13
CA VAL A 237 13.84 -9.66 16.51
C VAL A 237 15.01 -9.40 17.45
N ARG A 238 16.24 -9.77 17.05
CA ARG A 238 17.44 -9.51 17.85
C ARG A 238 17.71 -8.02 18.03
N PHE A 239 17.54 -7.21 16.98
CA PHE A 239 17.66 -5.75 17.07
C PHE A 239 16.74 -5.18 18.16
N TYR A 240 15.48 -5.59 18.22
CA TYR A 240 14.56 -5.11 19.26
C TYR A 240 14.85 -5.71 20.64
N ALA A 241 15.30 -6.97 20.71
CA ALA A 241 15.72 -7.60 21.97
C ALA A 241 16.90 -6.86 22.62
N GLU A 242 17.82 -6.33 21.81
CA GLU A 242 18.95 -5.50 22.26
C GLU A 242 18.55 -4.07 22.65
N GLY A 243 17.28 -3.68 22.48
CA GLY A 243 16.79 -2.32 22.74
C GLY A 243 17.05 -1.35 21.59
N GLY A 244 17.19 -1.86 20.36
CA GLY A 244 17.46 -1.06 19.17
C GLY A 244 18.87 -0.45 19.19
N ARG A 245 19.05 0.66 18.48
CA ARG A 245 20.36 1.36 18.36
C ARG A 245 20.49 2.62 19.24
N GLY A 246 19.63 2.77 20.25
CA GLY A 246 19.81 3.77 21.31
C GLY A 246 19.89 5.23 20.84
N ALA A 247 18.98 5.67 19.95
CA ALA A 247 18.93 7.09 19.58
C ALA A 247 18.55 7.97 20.79
N PRO A 248 19.08 9.21 20.91
CA PRO A 248 18.80 10.09 22.04
C PRO A 248 17.31 10.41 22.25
N ASP A 249 16.53 10.30 21.19
CA ASP A 249 15.08 10.47 21.06
C ASP A 249 14.35 9.17 20.67
N ALA A 250 15.06 8.02 20.67
CA ALA A 250 14.41 6.72 20.53
C ALA A 250 13.31 6.65 21.57
N THR A 251 12.10 6.36 21.12
CA THR A 251 10.93 6.41 22.00
C THR A 251 11.22 5.52 23.20
N ARG A 252 10.93 6.01 24.43
CA ARG A 252 11.08 5.29 25.71
C ARG A 252 10.55 3.83 25.71
N ALA A 253 9.79 3.46 24.69
CA ALA A 253 9.20 2.16 24.45
C ALA A 253 10.17 1.08 23.92
N ILE A 254 11.31 1.41 23.33
CA ILE A 254 12.26 0.40 22.85
C ILE A 254 13.37 0.27 23.90
N GLN A 255 13.22 -0.73 24.76
CA GLN A 255 14.17 -1.10 25.80
C GLN A 255 14.62 -2.54 25.56
N PRO A 256 15.80 -2.94 26.06
CA PRO A 256 16.23 -4.33 25.97
C PRO A 256 15.20 -5.27 26.60
N ILE A 257 14.93 -6.38 25.92
CA ILE A 257 14.02 -7.43 26.37
C ILE A 257 14.84 -8.71 26.46
N LEU A 258 14.76 -9.39 27.62
CA LEU A 258 15.41 -10.68 27.79
C LEU A 258 14.60 -11.74 27.03
N LEU A 259 15.16 -12.25 25.93
CA LEU A 259 14.61 -13.36 25.16
C LEU A 259 15.61 -14.51 25.17
N SER A 260 15.11 -15.73 25.40
CA SER A 260 15.87 -16.95 25.13
C SER A 260 15.96 -17.21 23.61
N ASP A 261 16.82 -18.14 23.19
CA ASP A 261 16.85 -18.55 21.78
C ASP A 261 15.52 -19.14 21.32
N GLU A 262 14.82 -19.88 22.19
CA GLU A 262 13.49 -20.44 21.91
C GLU A 262 12.43 -19.34 21.74
N ASP A 263 12.50 -18.29 22.54
CA ASP A 263 11.61 -17.11 22.43
C ASP A 263 11.81 -16.41 21.07
N VAL A 264 13.06 -16.26 20.65
CA VAL A 264 13.40 -15.66 19.35
C VAL A 264 12.87 -16.52 18.21
N GLU A 265 13.08 -17.83 18.27
CA GLU A 265 12.56 -18.77 17.27
C GLU A 265 11.03 -18.74 17.19
N ALA A 266 10.34 -18.70 18.35
CA ALA A 266 8.90 -18.61 18.43
C ALA A 266 8.37 -17.31 17.78
N LEU A 267 8.98 -16.16 18.10
CA LEU A 267 8.62 -14.87 17.49
C LEU A 267 8.83 -14.88 15.97
N VAL A 268 9.97 -15.39 15.49
CA VAL A 268 10.24 -15.49 14.05
C VAL A 268 9.21 -16.41 13.37
N ALA A 269 8.88 -17.54 13.98
CA ALA A 269 7.86 -18.46 13.45
C ALA A 269 6.48 -17.79 13.34
N PHE A 270 6.11 -16.97 14.32
CA PHE A 270 4.88 -16.17 14.27
C PHE A 270 4.92 -15.11 13.16
N LEU A 271 6.00 -14.32 13.07
CA LEU A 271 6.15 -13.26 12.07
C LEU A 271 6.12 -13.79 10.63
N LEU A 272 6.62 -15.00 10.40
CA LEU A 272 6.53 -15.69 9.10
C LEU A 272 5.10 -16.11 8.71
N CYS A 273 4.16 -16.10 9.65
CA CYS A 273 2.77 -16.47 9.43
C CYS A 273 1.82 -15.27 9.24
N LEU A 274 2.34 -14.05 9.28
CA LEU A 274 1.57 -12.80 9.17
C LEU A 274 1.29 -12.38 7.73
#